data_AF-A0A6I6K5V6-F1
#
_entry.id   AF-A0A6I6K5V6-F1
#
_cell.length_a   1.000
_cell.length_b   1.000
_cell.length_c   1.000
_cell.angle_alpha   90.00
_cell.angle_beta   90.00
_cell.angle_gamma   90.00
#
_symmetry.space_group_name_H-M   'P 1'
#
loop_
_entity.id
_entity.type
_entity.pdbx_description
1 polymer ?
#
loop_
_entity_poly.entity_id
_entity_poly.type
_entity_poly.pdbx_seq_one_letter_code
_entity_poly.pdbx_strand_id
1 'polypeptide(L)'
;MKSELFTFVYLALFVFFANGQSYPQEFTGDVWNYAVSRKNDLRLGVYLTAHTVENMFSTEEGKRETISLLRCNGISKVYLEVYRSGLVVSPDLLSESVIFLQKNGFEVVGGIATVPGGDFGVKQDGTLGWFNWQNKKTQNDLRKVIKSVVPVFDTFIIDDFLCTADTSRESKIAKGDKSWSEYRRELLTDLSESVFIKPAWEANPDIKMIIKFPQWYDRFHIFGYDLAKEPALFDGVWAGTETRGQYTQRFGFVQPYEGFINYRWISTFAGEKMGGAWFDHGDCSDLDFIEQAWQSVLAGAKELVIFNFGSFISGHPGHHLLRRDFEKLADLAAAVAKNPIQGAVAYKPANSDAGGDLYLMDYMGMLGISLVPESEYPENADVVFLPTQAASDENVVKKAINSLQNGTKLVVTTGFLAHAKDGEKLAKIAQISCPLTNQKITTDLILNNGKEEQLPFSMTLDYKIIPDGATSLLAVSNAENPVFMVQNKKQNISVINTYTFSQEDFNRVGEVLLCPRQIGLLEVPQNWANTVRDVFRQKSTPELNAPTRVTFQNLSDGSFVLHNYNRGKAIVEIHVEMGSHFVDGFSGEELQMENQVLKFEMAPRSRIWCKKKN
;
A
#
# COMPACT_ATOMS: atom_id res chain seq x y z
N MET A 1 -34.29 -74.17 -39.85
CA MET A 1 -33.14 -74.48 -38.97
C MET A 1 -32.22 -73.27 -38.95
N LYS A 2 -31.72 -72.95 -37.76
CA LYS A 2 -30.96 -71.75 -37.37
C LYS A 2 -29.81 -71.39 -38.33
N SER A 3 -29.67 -70.12 -38.71
CA SER A 3 -28.68 -69.20 -38.09
C SER A 3 -28.66 -67.84 -38.81
N GLU A 4 -28.38 -66.82 -38.02
CA GLU A 4 -28.49 -65.37 -38.18
C GLU A 4 -27.88 -64.72 -39.44
N LEU A 5 -28.51 -63.60 -39.80
CA LEU A 5 -28.25 -62.71 -40.92
C LEU A 5 -27.60 -61.42 -40.36
N PHE A 6 -26.37 -61.11 -40.74
CA PHE A 6 -25.80 -59.76 -40.55
C PHE A 6 -25.13 -59.30 -41.85
N THR A 7 -25.74 -58.30 -42.47
CA THR A 7 -25.30 -57.66 -43.72
C THR A 7 -24.49 -56.41 -43.36
N PHE A 8 -23.26 -56.35 -43.90
CA PHE A 8 -22.38 -55.17 -43.85
C PHE A 8 -22.99 -54.00 -44.65
N VAL A 9 -23.03 -52.80 -44.05
CA VAL A 9 -23.33 -51.55 -44.75
C VAL A 9 -22.04 -50.73 -44.84
N TYR A 10 -21.57 -50.51 -46.07
CA TYR A 10 -20.54 -49.52 -46.40
C TYR A 10 -21.14 -48.12 -46.39
N LEU A 11 -20.55 -47.18 -45.64
CA LEU A 11 -20.85 -45.75 -45.75
C LEU A 11 -19.61 -45.01 -46.25
N ALA A 12 -19.71 -44.43 -47.44
CA ALA A 12 -18.68 -43.62 -48.06
C ALA A 12 -18.64 -42.21 -47.41
N LEU A 13 -17.48 -41.80 -46.93
CA LEU A 13 -17.20 -40.47 -46.39
C LEU A 13 -16.72 -39.53 -47.51
N PHE A 14 -17.46 -38.46 -47.75
CA PHE A 14 -17.05 -37.35 -48.61
C PHE A 14 -15.96 -36.52 -47.91
N VAL A 15 -14.80 -36.39 -48.57
CA VAL A 15 -13.71 -35.52 -48.16
C VAL A 15 -13.98 -34.11 -48.72
N PHE A 16 -14.23 -33.14 -47.84
CA PHE A 16 -14.13 -31.72 -48.16
C PHE A 16 -12.70 -31.25 -47.88
N PHE A 17 -12.00 -30.81 -48.93
CA PHE A 17 -10.74 -30.08 -48.81
C PHE A 17 -11.04 -28.65 -48.37
N ALA A 18 -10.73 -28.32 -47.11
CA ALA A 18 -10.63 -26.95 -46.64
C ALA A 18 -9.16 -26.50 -46.72
N ASN A 19 -8.92 -25.43 -47.46
CA ASN A 19 -7.62 -24.76 -47.58
C ASN A 19 -7.14 -24.31 -46.19
N GLY A 20 -5.98 -24.80 -45.76
CA GLY A 20 -5.34 -24.40 -44.51
C GLY A 20 -4.86 -22.95 -44.58
N GLN A 21 -5.56 -22.05 -43.88
CA GLN A 21 -4.94 -20.84 -43.36
C GLN A 21 -4.06 -21.26 -42.17
N SER A 22 -2.77 -20.94 -42.25
CA SER A 22 -1.84 -21.08 -41.14
C SER A 22 -2.27 -20.13 -40.01
N TYR A 23 -2.83 -20.68 -38.94
CA TYR A 23 -2.95 -19.98 -37.68
C TYR A 23 -1.53 -19.65 -37.18
N PRO A 24 -1.26 -18.41 -36.71
CA PRO A 24 -0.01 -18.13 -36.03
C PRO A 24 0.10 -19.09 -34.83
N GLN A 25 1.23 -19.78 -34.77
CA GLN A 25 1.56 -20.74 -33.73
C GLN A 25 1.56 -20.00 -32.38
N GLU A 26 0.48 -20.13 -31.61
CA GLU A 26 0.40 -19.64 -30.24
C GLU A 26 1.58 -20.23 -29.46
N PHE A 27 2.42 -19.36 -28.88
CA PHE A 27 3.45 -19.76 -27.94
C PHE A 27 2.76 -20.40 -26.73
N THR A 28 2.63 -21.72 -26.72
CA THR A 28 2.27 -22.49 -25.52
C THR A 28 3.47 -22.54 -24.57
N GLY A 29 3.86 -21.39 -24.02
CA GLY A 29 4.77 -21.33 -22.87
C GLY A 29 4.02 -21.70 -21.59
N ASP A 30 4.67 -22.38 -20.66
CA ASP A 30 4.12 -22.50 -19.30
C ASP A 30 4.04 -21.12 -18.61
N VAL A 31 3.22 -21.00 -17.56
CA VAL A 31 3.00 -19.75 -16.79
C VAL A 31 4.33 -19.08 -16.41
N TRP A 32 5.35 -19.89 -16.13
CA TRP A 32 6.68 -19.41 -15.77
C TRP A 32 7.39 -18.70 -16.92
N ASN A 33 7.50 -19.33 -18.10
CA ASN A 33 8.16 -18.71 -19.25
C ASN A 33 7.46 -17.42 -19.67
N TYR A 34 6.13 -17.36 -19.57
CA TYR A 34 5.38 -16.14 -19.82
C TYR A 34 5.69 -15.05 -18.78
N ALA A 35 5.67 -15.38 -17.48
CA ALA A 35 6.01 -14.40 -16.44
C ALA A 35 7.46 -13.89 -16.55
N VAL A 36 8.40 -14.78 -16.89
CA VAL A 36 9.80 -14.42 -17.11
C VAL A 36 9.97 -13.50 -18.33
N SER A 37 9.20 -13.69 -19.40
CA SER A 37 9.28 -12.81 -20.58
C SER A 37 8.78 -11.39 -20.27
N ARG A 38 7.87 -11.25 -19.30
CA ARG A 38 7.30 -9.98 -18.83
C ARG A 38 8.03 -9.37 -17.62
N LYS A 39 9.14 -9.95 -17.16
CA LYS A 39 9.82 -9.55 -15.90
C LYS A 39 10.25 -8.08 -15.82
N ASN A 40 10.42 -7.40 -16.95
CA ASN A 40 10.78 -5.97 -17.00
C ASN A 40 9.56 -5.06 -16.78
N ASP A 41 8.35 -5.57 -17.05
CA ASP A 41 7.10 -4.89 -16.77
C ASP A 41 6.68 -5.16 -15.33
N LEU A 42 6.65 -6.45 -14.94
CA LEU A 42 6.30 -6.90 -13.61
C LEU A 42 6.96 -8.23 -13.27
N ARG A 43 7.67 -8.28 -12.14
CA ARG A 43 8.31 -9.49 -11.63
C ARG A 43 7.59 -10.04 -10.40
N LEU A 44 7.42 -11.37 -10.36
CA LEU A 44 6.90 -12.06 -9.17
C LEU A 44 8.05 -12.69 -8.36
N GLY A 45 8.07 -12.36 -7.08
CA GLY A 45 8.94 -12.93 -6.06
C GLY A 45 8.15 -13.62 -4.94
N VAL A 46 8.79 -14.54 -4.24
CA VAL A 46 8.20 -15.18 -3.05
C VAL A 46 9.22 -15.28 -1.92
N TYR A 47 8.76 -15.10 -0.69
CA TYR A 47 9.59 -15.21 0.51
C TYR A 47 9.37 -16.56 1.21
N LEU A 48 10.46 -17.26 1.50
CA LEU A 48 10.48 -18.53 2.22
C LEU A 48 11.01 -18.29 3.62
N THR A 49 10.22 -18.66 4.63
CA THR A 49 10.67 -18.54 6.03
C THR A 49 11.78 -19.54 6.34
N ALA A 50 12.57 -19.31 7.39
CA ALA A 50 13.70 -20.18 7.77
C ALA A 50 13.26 -21.64 7.94
N HIS A 51 12.10 -21.85 8.58
CA HIS A 51 11.49 -23.17 8.74
C HIS A 51 11.10 -23.80 7.40
N THR A 52 10.59 -23.00 6.46
CA THR A 52 10.27 -23.46 5.11
C THR A 52 11.53 -23.83 4.33
N VAL A 53 12.61 -23.06 4.48
CA VAL A 53 13.90 -23.38 3.87
C VAL A 53 14.42 -24.71 4.40
N GLU A 54 14.48 -24.89 5.72
CA GLU A 54 14.93 -26.14 6.35
C GLU A 54 14.10 -27.33 5.87
N ASN A 55 12.77 -27.22 5.89
CA ASN A 55 11.88 -28.31 5.50
C ASN A 55 11.98 -28.67 4.01
N MET A 56 11.97 -27.66 3.13
CA MET A 56 11.88 -27.89 1.69
C MET A 56 13.21 -28.25 1.05
N PHE A 57 14.33 -27.76 1.57
CA PHE A 57 15.64 -27.99 0.94
C PHE A 57 16.46 -29.12 1.56
N SER A 58 16.02 -29.68 2.70
CA SER A 58 16.69 -30.84 3.32
C SER A 58 16.37 -32.18 2.63
N THR A 59 15.42 -32.20 1.69
CA THR A 59 15.00 -33.42 0.97
C THR A 59 14.90 -33.17 -0.52
N GLU A 60 15.11 -34.21 -1.34
CA GLU A 60 14.96 -34.10 -2.79
C GLU A 60 13.49 -33.92 -3.20
N GLU A 61 12.55 -34.48 -2.43
CA GLU A 61 11.11 -34.29 -2.60
C GLU A 61 10.72 -32.82 -2.44
N GLY A 62 11.14 -32.19 -1.35
CA GLY A 62 10.87 -30.77 -1.09
C GLY A 62 11.50 -29.86 -2.13
N LYS A 63 12.73 -30.15 -2.59
CA LYS A 63 13.37 -29.41 -3.69
C LYS A 63 12.55 -29.48 -4.97
N ARG A 64 12.08 -30.68 -5.36
CA ARG A 64 11.24 -30.87 -6.56
C ARG A 64 9.90 -30.15 -6.45
N GLU A 65 9.24 -30.26 -5.29
CA GLU A 65 7.98 -29.58 -5.02
C GLU A 65 8.16 -28.05 -5.08
N THR A 66 9.26 -27.54 -4.54
CA THR A 66 9.61 -26.12 -4.60
C THR A 66 9.68 -25.60 -6.03
N ILE A 67 10.45 -26.26 -6.89
CA ILE A 67 10.55 -25.86 -8.32
C ILE A 67 9.18 -25.90 -9.00
N SER A 68 8.40 -26.94 -8.75
CA SER A 68 7.06 -27.09 -9.33
C SER A 68 6.13 -25.94 -8.94
N LEU A 69 6.05 -25.61 -7.65
CA LEU A 69 5.20 -24.54 -7.14
C LEU A 69 5.65 -23.15 -7.59
N LEU A 70 6.96 -22.90 -7.64
CA LEU A 70 7.47 -21.63 -8.16
C LEU A 70 7.11 -21.44 -9.64
N ARG A 71 7.33 -22.46 -10.47
CA ARG A 71 7.04 -22.38 -11.91
C ARG A 71 5.54 -22.26 -12.19
N CYS A 72 4.70 -23.07 -11.54
CA CYS A 72 3.26 -23.02 -11.82
C CYS A 72 2.62 -21.68 -11.41
N ASN A 73 3.29 -20.89 -10.55
CA ASN A 73 2.85 -19.56 -10.12
C ASN A 73 3.62 -18.41 -10.79
N GLY A 74 4.44 -18.66 -11.80
CA GLY A 74 5.15 -17.60 -12.51
C GLY A 74 6.24 -16.90 -11.70
N ILE A 75 6.68 -17.50 -10.59
CA ILE A 75 7.69 -16.91 -9.72
C ILE A 75 9.06 -17.01 -10.39
N SER A 76 9.82 -15.92 -10.42
CA SER A 76 11.18 -15.89 -10.99
C SER A 76 12.25 -15.45 -10.00
N LYS A 77 11.84 -14.94 -8.83
CA LYS A 77 12.73 -14.51 -7.76
C LYS A 77 12.33 -15.11 -6.42
N VAL A 78 13.33 -15.51 -5.64
CA VAL A 78 13.13 -16.24 -4.38
C VAL A 78 13.93 -15.56 -3.28
N TYR A 79 13.27 -15.26 -2.16
CA TYR A 79 13.90 -14.76 -0.96
C TYR A 79 14.01 -15.90 0.06
N LEU A 80 15.23 -16.25 0.46
CA LEU A 80 15.50 -17.31 1.43
C LEU A 80 15.83 -16.72 2.78
N GLU A 81 14.94 -16.91 3.76
CA GLU A 81 15.18 -16.46 5.11
C GLU A 81 16.22 -17.32 5.82
N VAL A 82 17.22 -16.66 6.42
CA VAL A 82 18.33 -17.29 7.11
C VAL A 82 18.07 -17.49 8.60
N TYR A 83 17.15 -16.72 9.16
CA TYR A 83 16.79 -16.76 10.57
C TYR A 83 15.34 -16.33 10.83
N ARG A 84 14.67 -17.06 11.73
CA ARG A 84 13.39 -16.65 12.33
C ARG A 84 13.16 -17.34 13.66
N SER A 85 12.81 -16.56 14.68
CA SER A 85 12.30 -17.04 15.97
C SER A 85 13.20 -18.09 16.65
N GLY A 86 14.52 -17.90 16.58
CA GLY A 86 15.51 -18.79 17.20
C GLY A 86 16.08 -19.87 16.28
N LEU A 87 15.46 -20.13 15.13
CA LEU A 87 16.02 -21.01 14.11
C LEU A 87 17.00 -20.23 13.22
N VAL A 88 18.25 -20.70 13.12
CA VAL A 88 19.25 -20.23 12.15
C VAL A 88 19.49 -21.36 11.14
N VAL A 89 19.25 -21.11 9.85
CA VAL A 89 19.53 -22.09 8.79
C VAL A 89 21.05 -22.22 8.60
N SER A 90 21.56 -23.44 8.43
CA SER A 90 23.01 -23.65 8.28
C SER A 90 23.54 -23.03 6.97
N PRO A 91 24.75 -22.44 6.97
CA PRO A 91 25.36 -21.90 5.75
C PRO A 91 25.49 -22.94 4.63
N ASP A 92 25.77 -24.20 4.96
CA ASP A 92 25.89 -25.28 3.98
C ASP A 92 24.56 -25.54 3.27
N LEU A 93 23.46 -25.65 4.02
CA LEU A 93 22.13 -25.83 3.44
C LEU A 93 21.74 -24.62 2.58
N LEU A 94 21.99 -23.39 3.06
CA LEU A 94 21.72 -22.17 2.29
C LEU A 94 22.50 -22.14 0.97
N SER A 95 23.80 -22.47 1.01
CA SER A 95 24.66 -22.53 -0.17
C SER A 95 24.14 -23.54 -1.20
N GLU A 96 23.79 -24.75 -0.75
CA GLU A 96 23.20 -25.78 -1.60
C GLU A 96 21.85 -25.33 -2.20
N SER A 97 20.99 -24.69 -1.39
CA SER A 97 19.70 -24.14 -1.84
C SER A 97 19.87 -23.05 -2.89
N VAL A 98 20.80 -22.11 -2.70
CA VAL A 98 21.10 -21.03 -3.65
C VAL A 98 21.57 -21.61 -4.98
N ILE A 99 22.57 -22.50 -4.95
CA ILE A 99 23.10 -23.16 -6.16
C ILE A 99 21.99 -23.91 -6.89
N PHE A 100 21.17 -24.66 -6.15
CA PHE A 100 20.05 -25.42 -6.72
C PHE A 100 19.03 -24.51 -7.42
N LEU A 101 18.60 -23.42 -6.78
CA LEU A 101 17.63 -22.48 -7.34
C LEU A 101 18.20 -21.72 -8.54
N GLN A 102 19.43 -21.22 -8.45
CA GLN A 102 20.09 -20.52 -9.56
C GLN A 102 20.27 -21.43 -10.78
N LYS A 103 20.68 -22.70 -10.58
CA LYS A 103 20.77 -23.69 -11.66
C LYS A 103 19.42 -23.97 -12.32
N ASN A 104 18.31 -23.76 -11.60
CA ASN A 104 16.95 -23.90 -12.12
C ASN A 104 16.35 -22.60 -12.66
N GLY A 105 17.12 -21.51 -12.72
CA GLY A 105 16.78 -20.25 -13.39
C GLY A 105 16.14 -19.18 -12.50
N PHE A 106 16.25 -19.29 -11.17
CA PHE A 106 15.69 -18.31 -10.23
C PHE A 106 16.76 -17.32 -9.74
N GLU A 107 16.38 -16.04 -9.62
CA GLU A 107 17.16 -15.07 -8.84
C GLU A 107 16.95 -15.34 -7.36
N VAL A 108 18.03 -15.34 -6.56
CA VAL A 108 17.99 -15.68 -5.14
C VAL A 108 18.51 -14.51 -4.31
N VAL A 109 17.75 -14.14 -3.27
CA VAL A 109 18.08 -13.09 -2.31
C VAL A 109 18.04 -13.70 -0.91
N GLY A 110 19.04 -13.41 -0.07
CA GLY A 110 19.01 -13.80 1.34
C GLY A 110 18.09 -12.86 2.13
N GLY A 111 17.40 -13.35 3.16
CA GLY A 111 16.51 -12.54 3.99
C GLY A 111 16.66 -12.84 5.47
N ILE A 112 16.27 -11.90 6.34
CA ILE A 112 16.20 -12.14 7.79
C ILE A 112 14.97 -11.49 8.41
N ALA A 113 14.19 -12.27 9.18
CA ALA A 113 13.20 -11.72 10.10
C ALA A 113 13.79 -11.56 11.49
N THR A 114 13.89 -10.31 11.94
CA THR A 114 14.50 -9.96 13.22
C THR A 114 13.51 -10.08 14.38
N VAL A 115 13.06 -11.31 14.64
CA VAL A 115 12.16 -11.65 15.76
C VAL A 115 12.83 -12.58 16.77
N PRO A 116 12.67 -12.36 18.08
CA PRO A 116 13.29 -13.20 19.11
C PRO A 116 12.73 -14.62 19.16
N GLY A 117 13.53 -15.57 19.64
CA GLY A 117 13.07 -16.91 19.97
C GLY A 117 14.17 -17.80 20.53
N GLY A 118 13.78 -18.77 21.36
CA GLY A 118 14.72 -19.62 22.10
C GLY A 118 15.70 -18.79 22.94
N ASP A 119 16.98 -19.15 22.88
CA ASP A 119 18.09 -18.39 23.46
C ASP A 119 18.71 -17.41 22.43
N PHE A 120 17.98 -16.95 21.41
CA PHE A 120 18.51 -16.00 20.43
C PHE A 120 17.99 -14.58 20.71
N GLY A 121 18.94 -13.65 20.90
CA GLY A 121 18.67 -12.28 21.31
C GLY A 121 17.92 -12.18 22.64
N VAL A 122 17.39 -10.98 22.93
CA VAL A 122 16.58 -10.71 24.12
C VAL A 122 15.26 -10.10 23.68
N LYS A 123 14.15 -10.65 24.16
CA LYS A 123 12.81 -10.12 23.91
C LYS A 123 12.63 -8.79 24.64
N GLN A 124 11.92 -7.86 23.99
CA GLN A 124 11.56 -6.56 24.59
C GLN A 124 10.58 -6.67 25.76
N ASP A 125 10.59 -5.66 26.63
CA ASP A 125 9.55 -5.37 27.61
C ASP A 125 8.42 -4.55 26.94
N GLY A 126 7.73 -5.18 25.99
CA GLY A 126 6.67 -4.58 25.17
C GLY A 126 5.73 -5.61 24.55
N THR A 127 4.53 -5.18 24.14
CA THR A 127 3.41 -6.09 23.80
C THR A 127 3.61 -6.90 22.52
N LEU A 128 4.32 -6.35 21.52
CA LEU A 128 4.49 -6.98 20.20
C LEU A 128 5.65 -7.99 20.12
N GLY A 129 6.32 -8.25 21.26
CA GLY A 129 7.30 -9.31 21.38
C GLY A 129 8.53 -9.21 20.46
N TRP A 130 8.89 -8.02 19.98
CA TRP A 130 10.10 -7.78 19.19
C TRP A 130 11.38 -7.87 20.02
N PHE A 131 12.53 -7.65 19.38
CA PHE A 131 13.80 -7.58 20.08
C PHE A 131 13.91 -6.35 20.97
N ASN A 132 14.59 -6.54 22.10
CA ASN A 132 15.30 -5.48 22.79
C ASN A 132 16.63 -5.25 22.05
N TRP A 133 16.70 -4.15 21.31
CA TRP A 133 17.84 -3.80 20.46
C TRP A 133 18.99 -3.14 21.24
N GLN A 134 18.69 -2.58 22.41
CA GLN A 134 19.72 -2.00 23.28
C GLN A 134 20.63 -3.08 23.87
N ASN A 135 20.09 -4.29 24.05
CA ASN A 135 20.81 -5.40 24.61
C ASN A 135 21.96 -5.89 23.70
N LYS A 136 23.17 -5.99 24.25
CA LYS A 136 24.36 -6.43 23.49
C LYS A 136 24.27 -7.87 23.00
N LYS A 137 23.54 -8.74 23.68
CA LYS A 137 23.32 -10.12 23.23
C LYS A 137 22.58 -10.14 21.89
N THR A 138 21.46 -9.41 21.77
CA THR A 138 20.72 -9.23 20.51
C THR A 138 21.64 -8.77 19.38
N GLN A 139 22.41 -7.71 19.61
CA GLN A 139 23.32 -7.16 18.60
C GLN A 139 24.40 -8.17 18.19
N ASN A 140 24.98 -8.91 19.14
CA ASN A 140 26.03 -9.90 18.89
C ASN A 140 25.51 -11.13 18.12
N ASP A 141 24.34 -11.63 18.53
CA ASP A 141 23.72 -12.82 17.91
C ASP A 141 23.40 -12.52 16.44
N LEU A 142 22.81 -11.36 16.14
CA LEU A 142 22.51 -10.94 14.76
C LEU A 142 23.78 -10.72 13.93
N ARG A 143 24.81 -10.06 14.48
CA ARG A 143 26.11 -9.90 13.78
C ARG A 143 26.72 -11.25 13.40
N LYS A 144 26.63 -12.23 14.30
CA LYS A 144 27.14 -13.58 14.05
C LYS A 144 26.40 -14.25 12.89
N VAL A 145 25.07 -14.15 12.87
CA VAL A 145 24.25 -14.69 11.76
C VAL A 145 24.65 -14.03 10.45
N ILE A 146 24.62 -12.69 10.37
CA ILE A 146 24.96 -11.93 9.16
C ILE A 146 26.32 -12.35 8.60
N LYS A 147 27.38 -12.35 9.43
CA LYS A 147 28.72 -12.77 8.98
C LYS A 147 28.80 -14.20 8.47
N SER A 148 27.98 -15.10 9.02
CA SER A 148 28.00 -16.52 8.64
C SER A 148 27.24 -16.83 7.36
N VAL A 149 26.21 -16.05 7.02
CA VAL A 149 25.30 -16.37 5.90
C VAL A 149 25.46 -15.44 4.70
N VAL A 150 25.86 -14.18 4.89
CA VAL A 150 26.01 -13.23 3.78
C VAL A 150 26.95 -13.71 2.65
N PRO A 151 28.06 -14.45 2.92
CA PRO A 151 28.94 -14.92 1.84
C PRO A 151 28.30 -15.80 0.76
N VAL A 152 27.09 -16.33 0.99
CA VAL A 152 26.38 -17.17 0.00
C VAL A 152 25.42 -16.39 -0.90
N PHE A 153 25.28 -15.07 -0.68
CA PHE A 153 24.32 -14.22 -1.39
C PHE A 153 24.98 -13.01 -2.04
N ASP A 154 24.44 -12.58 -3.18
CA ASP A 154 24.78 -11.32 -3.85
C ASP A 154 23.90 -10.14 -3.40
N THR A 155 22.75 -10.45 -2.81
CA THR A 155 21.79 -9.47 -2.31
C THR A 155 21.10 -10.00 -1.06
N PHE A 156 20.88 -9.14 -0.08
CA PHE A 156 20.34 -9.50 1.22
C PHE A 156 19.32 -8.47 1.72
N ILE A 157 18.16 -8.92 2.19
CA ILE A 157 17.07 -8.09 2.72
C ILE A 157 16.90 -8.24 4.22
N ILE A 158 16.73 -7.12 4.92
CA ILE A 158 16.23 -7.09 6.30
C ILE A 158 14.71 -6.91 6.24
N ASP A 159 13.97 -7.87 6.79
CA ASP A 159 12.51 -7.84 6.87
C ASP A 159 12.02 -6.73 7.83
N ASP A 160 10.73 -6.42 7.77
CA ASP A 160 10.12 -5.28 8.46
C ASP A 160 9.92 -5.43 9.99
N PHE A 161 10.62 -6.39 10.59
CA PHE A 161 10.74 -6.55 12.05
C PHE A 161 11.91 -5.76 12.65
N LEU A 162 12.58 -4.89 11.89
CA LEU A 162 13.58 -3.94 12.40
C LEU A 162 12.89 -2.79 13.13
N CYS A 163 12.17 -3.13 14.21
CA CYS A 163 11.39 -2.20 15.00
C CYS A 163 11.39 -2.61 16.48
N THR A 164 11.00 -1.67 17.36
CA THR A 164 10.91 -1.93 18.80
C THR A 164 9.93 -1.04 19.52
N ALA A 165 9.28 -1.61 20.54
CA ALA A 165 8.47 -0.91 21.53
C ALA A 165 9.07 -1.09 22.93
N ASP A 166 10.35 -1.48 23.03
CA ASP A 166 10.98 -1.82 24.30
C ASP A 166 10.92 -0.67 25.30
N THR A 167 10.68 -1.04 26.57
CA THR A 167 10.66 -0.13 27.72
C THR A 167 11.45 -0.67 28.91
N SER A 168 12.36 -1.61 28.65
CA SER A 168 13.23 -2.21 29.65
C SER A 168 14.08 -1.16 30.38
N ARG A 169 14.62 -1.54 31.55
CA ARG A 169 15.48 -0.65 32.34
C ARG A 169 16.68 -0.16 31.54
N GLU A 170 17.31 -1.03 30.74
CA GLU A 170 18.46 -0.65 29.91
C GLU A 170 18.08 0.35 28.83
N SER A 171 16.96 0.14 28.13
CA SER A 171 16.47 1.10 27.14
C SER A 171 16.03 2.43 27.76
N LYS A 172 15.44 2.41 28.97
CA LYS A 172 15.12 3.64 29.71
C LYS A 172 16.38 4.45 30.08
N ILE A 173 17.45 3.77 30.50
CA ILE A 173 18.74 4.41 30.79
C ILE A 173 19.35 4.98 29.50
N ALA A 174 19.36 4.19 28.41
CA ALA A 174 19.95 4.60 27.14
C ALA A 174 19.18 5.75 26.44
N LYS A 175 17.84 5.76 26.55
CA LYS A 175 16.99 6.85 26.07
C LYS A 175 17.38 8.20 26.69
N GLY A 176 17.73 8.21 27.98
CA GLY A 176 18.00 9.44 28.72
C GLY A 176 16.84 10.42 28.61
N ASP A 177 17.11 11.67 28.25
CA ASP A 177 16.11 12.74 28.14
C ASP A 177 15.37 12.78 26.79
N LYS A 178 15.78 11.96 25.81
CA LYS A 178 15.12 11.90 24.48
C LYS A 178 13.69 11.39 24.58
N SER A 179 12.84 11.74 23.62
CA SER A 179 11.58 11.03 23.42
C SER A 179 11.84 9.57 23.01
N TRP A 180 10.82 8.71 23.15
CA TRP A 180 10.92 7.33 22.66
C TRP A 180 11.14 7.26 21.15
N SER A 181 10.50 8.13 20.38
CA SER A 181 10.67 8.17 18.92
C SER A 181 12.10 8.52 18.52
N GLU A 182 12.67 9.59 19.09
CA GLU A 182 14.05 10.01 18.81
C GLU A 182 15.04 8.89 19.16
N TYR A 183 14.95 8.34 20.37
CA TYR A 183 15.83 7.25 20.80
C TYR A 183 15.75 6.02 19.91
N ARG A 184 14.54 5.55 19.57
CA ARG A 184 14.38 4.33 18.77
C ARG A 184 14.88 4.51 17.34
N ARG A 185 14.60 5.66 16.73
CA ARG A 185 15.10 5.98 15.38
C ARG A 185 16.62 6.04 15.33
N GLU A 186 17.23 6.76 16.27
CA GLU A 186 18.69 6.80 16.36
C GLU A 186 19.29 5.41 16.62
N LEU A 187 18.73 4.65 17.55
CA LEU A 187 19.18 3.30 17.85
C LEU A 187 19.13 2.38 16.62
N LEU A 188 17.99 2.32 15.91
CA LEU A 188 17.84 1.39 14.78
C LEU A 188 18.58 1.85 13.53
N THR A 189 18.74 3.16 13.33
CA THR A 189 19.63 3.70 12.28
C THR A 189 21.08 3.27 12.54
N ASP A 190 21.58 3.46 13.77
CA ASP A 190 22.97 3.08 14.13
C ASP A 190 23.20 1.57 14.05
N LEU A 191 22.19 0.77 14.41
CA LEU A 191 22.27 -0.69 14.34
C LEU A 191 22.12 -1.22 12.91
N SER A 192 21.38 -0.54 12.03
CA SER A 192 21.36 -0.85 10.60
C SER A 192 22.78 -0.89 10.03
N GLU A 193 23.60 0.11 10.36
CA GLU A 193 25.01 0.12 9.97
C GLU A 193 25.86 -0.92 10.72
N SER A 194 25.80 -0.91 12.06
CA SER A 194 26.79 -1.61 12.90
C SER A 194 26.49 -3.10 13.13
N VAL A 195 25.26 -3.54 12.90
CA VAL A 195 24.84 -4.95 13.05
C VAL A 195 24.65 -5.62 11.70
N PHE A 196 24.21 -4.89 10.68
CA PHE A 196 23.87 -5.47 9.38
C PHE A 196 24.82 -5.05 8.27
N ILE A 197 24.86 -3.77 7.88
CA ILE A 197 25.57 -3.33 6.67
C ILE A 197 27.08 -3.55 6.78
N LYS A 198 27.75 -3.02 7.81
CA LYS A 198 29.21 -3.17 7.96
C LYS A 198 29.63 -4.63 8.11
N PRO A 199 28.99 -5.44 8.98
CA PRO A 199 29.30 -6.87 9.06
C PRO A 199 29.05 -7.64 7.76
N ALA A 200 28.04 -7.26 6.96
CA ALA A 200 27.79 -7.86 5.66
C ALA A 200 28.91 -7.51 4.67
N TRP A 201 29.29 -6.23 4.55
CA TRP A 201 30.39 -5.78 3.69
C TRP A 201 31.75 -6.39 4.07
N GLU A 202 32.03 -6.56 5.36
CA GLU A 202 33.23 -7.26 5.83
C GLU A 202 33.29 -8.72 5.36
N ALA A 203 32.13 -9.37 5.24
CA ALA A 203 32.02 -10.77 4.84
C ALA A 203 31.94 -10.94 3.30
N ASN A 204 31.31 -9.98 2.61
CA ASN A 204 31.21 -9.91 1.16
C ASN A 204 31.18 -8.43 0.72
N PRO A 205 32.29 -7.85 0.22
CA PRO A 205 32.34 -6.44 -0.17
C PRO A 205 31.38 -6.03 -1.30
N ASP A 206 30.88 -6.99 -2.09
CA ASP A 206 29.99 -6.73 -3.24
C ASP A 206 28.49 -6.92 -2.91
N ILE A 207 28.16 -7.29 -1.66
CA ILE A 207 26.77 -7.52 -1.24
C ILE A 207 25.93 -6.24 -1.35
N LYS A 208 24.74 -6.39 -1.93
CA LYS A 208 23.70 -5.35 -1.90
C LYS A 208 22.76 -5.56 -0.71
N MET A 209 22.56 -4.51 0.07
CA MET A 209 21.71 -4.54 1.26
C MET A 209 20.38 -3.85 0.99
N ILE A 210 19.30 -4.52 1.36
CA ILE A 210 17.92 -4.04 1.19
C ILE A 210 17.26 -3.91 2.57
N ILE A 211 16.48 -2.86 2.77
CA ILE A 211 15.55 -2.73 3.90
C ILE A 211 14.10 -2.81 3.42
N LYS A 212 13.26 -3.55 4.16
CA LYS A 212 11.81 -3.53 4.00
C LYS A 212 11.20 -2.64 5.08
N PHE A 213 10.40 -1.66 4.67
CA PHE A 213 9.50 -0.94 5.58
C PHE A 213 8.15 -1.65 5.66
N PRO A 214 7.49 -1.68 6.84
CA PRO A 214 6.17 -2.31 7.00
C PRO A 214 5.05 -1.42 6.42
N GLN A 215 3.78 -1.79 6.61
CA GLN A 215 2.65 -1.00 6.09
C GLN A 215 2.18 0.18 6.95
N TRP A 216 2.46 0.16 8.27
CA TRP A 216 1.91 1.12 9.26
C TRP A 216 2.58 2.51 9.23
N TYR A 217 2.54 3.17 8.07
CA TYR A 217 3.37 4.32 7.68
C TYR A 217 3.26 5.54 8.60
N ASP A 218 2.11 5.76 9.23
CA ASP A 218 1.96 6.86 10.18
C ASP A 218 2.65 6.61 11.53
N ARG A 219 2.99 5.35 11.85
CA ARG A 219 3.60 4.99 13.15
C ARG A 219 5.07 4.60 13.06
N PHE A 220 5.68 4.60 11.87
CA PHE A 220 7.11 4.27 11.63
C PHE A 220 8.06 4.83 12.69
N HIS A 221 8.04 6.15 12.84
CA HIS A 221 8.92 6.88 13.74
C HIS A 221 8.73 6.57 15.23
N ILE A 222 7.57 6.05 15.63
CA ILE A 222 7.28 5.65 17.02
C ILE A 222 8.04 4.37 17.39
N PHE A 223 8.26 3.51 16.40
CA PHE A 223 8.84 2.17 16.58
C PHE A 223 10.24 2.02 15.97
N GLY A 224 10.79 3.10 15.43
CA GLY A 224 12.22 3.25 15.16
C GLY A 224 12.61 3.29 13.68
N TYR A 225 11.67 3.19 12.75
CA TYR A 225 11.96 3.46 11.34
C TYR A 225 12.21 4.96 11.12
N ASP A 226 13.28 5.30 10.43
CA ASP A 226 13.70 6.66 10.12
C ASP A 226 13.84 6.87 8.61
N LEU A 227 12.71 7.21 7.96
CA LEU A 227 12.68 7.44 6.51
C LEU A 227 13.54 8.61 6.04
N ALA A 228 13.96 9.51 6.94
CA ALA A 228 14.88 10.58 6.57
C ALA A 228 16.33 10.11 6.42
N LYS A 229 16.69 8.95 6.99
CA LYS A 229 18.08 8.45 7.03
C LYS A 229 18.25 7.06 6.43
N GLU A 230 17.39 6.11 6.80
CA GLU A 230 17.55 4.70 6.45
C GLU A 230 17.58 4.45 4.94
N PRO A 231 16.70 5.03 4.08
CA PRO A 231 16.77 4.81 2.64
C PRO A 231 18.12 5.17 1.99
N ALA A 232 18.87 6.10 2.59
CA ALA A 232 20.19 6.47 2.12
C ALA A 232 21.25 5.39 2.42
N LEU A 233 21.09 4.65 3.53
CA LEU A 233 22.04 3.63 4.01
C LEU A 233 22.02 2.34 3.19
N PHE A 234 20.88 2.00 2.59
CA PHE A 234 20.68 0.75 1.87
C PHE A 234 20.81 0.93 0.35
N ASP A 235 21.10 -0.17 -0.36
CA ASP A 235 21.14 -0.22 -1.83
C ASP A 235 19.74 -0.34 -2.44
N GLY A 236 18.75 -0.79 -1.66
CA GLY A 236 17.38 -0.96 -2.10
C GLY A 236 16.35 -0.84 -0.97
N VAL A 237 15.13 -0.46 -1.32
CA VAL A 237 14.01 -0.24 -0.38
C VAL A 237 12.73 -0.94 -0.88
N TRP A 238 12.13 -1.75 0.00
CA TRP A 238 10.87 -2.45 -0.25
C TRP A 238 9.81 -1.94 0.72
N ALA A 239 8.54 -2.02 0.33
CA ALA A 239 7.42 -1.55 1.15
C ALA A 239 6.38 -2.65 1.36
N GLY A 240 5.89 -2.74 2.58
CA GLY A 240 4.72 -3.52 2.94
C GLY A 240 3.44 -2.90 2.36
N THR A 241 2.65 -3.71 1.70
CA THR A 241 1.33 -3.37 1.14
C THR A 241 0.30 -4.41 1.59
N GLU A 242 0.49 -4.98 2.79
CA GLU A 242 -0.32 -6.06 3.37
C GLU A 242 -1.73 -5.62 3.84
N THR A 243 -2.54 -5.02 2.96
CA THR A 243 -3.81 -4.39 3.36
C THR A 243 -4.85 -5.38 3.87
N ARG A 244 -4.77 -6.64 3.45
CA ARG A 244 -5.63 -7.74 3.92
C ARG A 244 -7.14 -7.40 3.85
N GLY A 245 -7.96 -8.03 4.69
CA GLY A 245 -9.40 -7.82 4.71
C GLY A 245 -9.83 -6.51 5.40
N GLN A 246 -10.34 -5.54 4.64
CA GLN A 246 -10.77 -4.22 5.15
C GLN A 246 -11.93 -4.23 6.18
N TYR A 247 -12.52 -5.40 6.44
CA TYR A 247 -13.66 -5.60 7.33
C TYR A 247 -13.33 -6.51 8.52
N THR A 248 -12.06 -6.88 8.70
CA THR A 248 -11.65 -7.77 9.78
C THR A 248 -10.78 -7.03 10.78
N GLN A 249 -10.93 -7.39 12.05
CA GLN A 249 -10.19 -6.72 13.12
C GLN A 249 -8.78 -7.31 13.31
N ARG A 250 -8.57 -8.59 12.96
CA ARG A 250 -7.35 -9.34 13.31
C ARG A 250 -6.06 -8.65 12.85
N PHE A 251 -6.11 -7.99 11.69
CA PHE A 251 -5.00 -7.21 11.13
C PHE A 251 -5.43 -5.77 10.86
N GLY A 252 -6.33 -5.24 11.69
CA GLY A 252 -6.90 -3.91 11.56
C GLY A 252 -7.88 -3.77 10.40
N PHE A 253 -8.77 -2.78 10.51
CA PHE A 253 -9.73 -2.41 9.47
C PHE A 253 -9.06 -1.59 8.35
N VAL A 254 -7.93 -2.10 7.84
CA VAL A 254 -7.05 -1.44 6.88
C VAL A 254 -7.77 -1.22 5.56
N GLN A 255 -7.66 -0.02 5.02
CA GLN A 255 -8.29 0.30 3.74
C GLN A 255 -7.37 -0.10 2.57
N PRO A 256 -7.88 -0.68 1.48
CA PRO A 256 -7.03 -1.13 0.36
C PRO A 256 -6.13 -0.05 -0.24
N TYR A 257 -6.53 1.22 -0.18
CA TYR A 257 -5.70 2.34 -0.67
C TYR A 257 -4.42 2.57 0.16
N GLU A 258 -4.33 2.04 1.40
CA GLU A 258 -3.13 2.13 2.26
C GLU A 258 -1.89 1.58 1.54
N GLY A 259 -2.02 0.45 0.83
CA GLY A 259 -0.90 -0.14 0.08
C GLY A 259 -0.33 0.80 -0.98
N PHE A 260 -1.21 1.58 -1.64
CA PHE A 260 -0.78 2.62 -2.58
C PHE A 260 -0.08 3.78 -1.87
N ILE A 261 -0.69 4.30 -0.79
CA ILE A 261 -0.12 5.42 -0.02
C ILE A 261 1.26 5.06 0.53
N ASN A 262 1.39 3.92 1.20
CA ASN A 262 2.64 3.54 1.84
C ASN A 262 3.77 3.37 0.81
N TYR A 263 3.51 2.60 -0.27
CA TYR A 263 4.50 2.37 -1.32
C TYR A 263 4.93 3.69 -1.96
N ARG A 264 3.98 4.53 -2.38
CA ARG A 264 4.26 5.83 -3.01
C ARG A 264 5.03 6.73 -2.07
N TRP A 265 4.60 6.87 -0.82
CA TRP A 265 5.25 7.76 0.14
C TRP A 265 6.71 7.36 0.40
N ILE A 266 6.97 6.07 0.64
CA ILE A 266 8.35 5.56 0.80
C ILE A 266 9.17 5.81 -0.48
N SER A 267 8.57 5.64 -1.67
CA SER A 267 9.27 5.87 -2.94
C SER A 267 9.82 7.29 -3.10
N THR A 268 9.20 8.28 -2.46
CA THR A 268 9.67 9.69 -2.50
C THR A 268 10.98 9.89 -1.73
N PHE A 269 11.28 9.03 -0.76
CA PHE A 269 12.58 9.01 -0.06
C PHE A 269 13.59 8.10 -0.74
N ALA A 270 13.13 6.95 -1.24
CA ALA A 270 14.00 5.93 -1.82
C ALA A 270 14.44 6.28 -3.25
N GLY A 271 13.66 7.04 -4.01
CA GLY A 271 13.89 7.32 -5.43
C GLY A 271 14.06 6.02 -6.23
N GLU A 272 15.10 5.97 -7.05
CA GLU A 272 15.43 4.80 -7.88
C GLU A 272 15.79 3.53 -7.08
N LYS A 273 16.02 3.65 -5.76
CA LYS A 273 16.25 2.49 -4.88
C LYS A 273 14.96 1.74 -4.54
N MET A 274 13.80 2.31 -4.84
CA MET A 274 12.52 1.65 -4.58
C MET A 274 12.37 0.41 -5.46
N GLY A 275 12.32 -0.76 -4.84
CA GLY A 275 12.38 -2.05 -5.53
C GLY A 275 11.03 -2.73 -5.69
N GLY A 276 10.44 -3.17 -4.58
CA GLY A 276 9.27 -4.05 -4.62
C GLY A 276 8.23 -3.75 -3.54
N ALA A 277 6.99 -4.15 -3.86
CA ALA A 277 5.88 -4.17 -2.93
C ALA A 277 5.71 -5.58 -2.37
N TRP A 278 5.42 -5.68 -1.09
CA TRP A 278 5.36 -6.94 -0.37
C TRP A 278 3.98 -7.10 0.26
N PHE A 279 3.30 -8.22 0.01
CA PHE A 279 2.00 -8.50 0.63
C PHE A 279 1.83 -9.96 1.04
N ASP A 280 0.81 -10.26 1.85
CA ASP A 280 0.60 -11.59 2.41
C ASP A 280 -0.84 -12.12 2.28
N HIS A 281 -1.05 -13.31 2.86
CA HIS A 281 -2.32 -14.05 2.85
C HIS A 281 -3.11 -13.93 4.16
N GLY A 282 -2.65 -13.11 5.10
CA GLY A 282 -3.20 -13.04 6.45
C GLY A 282 -4.62 -12.48 6.44
N ASP A 283 -5.61 -13.30 6.84
CA ASP A 283 -7.02 -12.86 6.91
C ASP A 283 -7.55 -12.25 5.60
N CYS A 284 -7.02 -12.74 4.47
CA CYS A 284 -7.43 -12.37 3.14
C CYS A 284 -8.45 -13.39 2.60
N SER A 285 -9.50 -12.92 1.93
CA SER A 285 -10.14 -13.72 0.87
C SER A 285 -9.23 -13.79 -0.37
N ASP A 286 -9.66 -14.53 -1.40
CA ASP A 286 -9.01 -14.48 -2.71
C ASP A 286 -9.04 -13.06 -3.31
N LEU A 287 -10.16 -12.36 -3.16
CA LEU A 287 -10.33 -10.99 -3.66
C LEU A 287 -9.48 -9.98 -2.89
N ASP A 288 -9.42 -10.08 -1.55
CA ASP A 288 -8.52 -9.21 -0.76
C ASP A 288 -7.06 -9.46 -1.15
N PHE A 289 -6.68 -10.73 -1.38
CA PHE A 289 -5.32 -11.08 -1.77
C PHE A 289 -4.91 -10.44 -3.11
N ILE A 290 -5.72 -10.60 -4.16
CA ILE A 290 -5.36 -10.07 -5.48
C ILE A 290 -5.37 -8.55 -5.51
N GLU A 291 -6.20 -7.90 -4.69
CA GLU A 291 -6.29 -6.44 -4.63
C GLU A 291 -5.03 -5.76 -4.11
N GLN A 292 -4.30 -6.41 -3.20
CA GLN A 292 -2.98 -5.95 -2.78
C GLN A 292 -2.01 -5.86 -3.97
N ALA A 293 -2.06 -6.81 -4.92
CA ALA A 293 -1.25 -6.76 -6.14
C ALA A 293 -1.65 -5.59 -7.05
N TRP A 294 -2.96 -5.33 -7.22
CA TRP A 294 -3.44 -4.21 -8.02
C TRP A 294 -3.03 -2.86 -7.45
N GLN A 295 -3.18 -2.65 -6.14
CA GLN A 295 -2.76 -1.40 -5.50
C GLN A 295 -1.25 -1.22 -5.56
N SER A 296 -0.48 -2.30 -5.41
CA SER A 296 0.97 -2.28 -5.57
C SER A 296 1.39 -1.85 -6.99
N VAL A 297 0.78 -2.44 -8.02
CA VAL A 297 1.04 -2.07 -9.42
C VAL A 297 0.67 -0.61 -9.70
N LEU A 298 -0.50 -0.17 -9.21
CA LEU A 298 -0.94 1.23 -9.35
C LEU A 298 0.01 2.19 -8.64
N ALA A 299 0.62 1.77 -7.53
CA ALA A 299 1.65 2.55 -6.82
C ALA A 299 2.98 2.64 -7.59
N GLY A 300 3.16 1.85 -8.65
CA GLY A 300 4.36 1.81 -9.48
C GLY A 300 5.32 0.65 -9.15
N ALA A 301 4.86 -0.35 -8.39
CA ALA A 301 5.69 -1.52 -8.08
C ALA A 301 6.03 -2.33 -9.34
N LYS A 302 7.33 -2.54 -9.57
CA LYS A 302 7.87 -3.39 -10.64
C LYS A 302 8.12 -4.82 -10.18
N GLU A 303 8.12 -5.04 -8.87
CA GLU A 303 8.25 -6.35 -8.25
C GLU A 303 7.16 -6.54 -7.19
N LEU A 304 6.49 -7.68 -7.21
CA LEU A 304 5.57 -8.13 -6.17
C LEU A 304 6.21 -9.28 -5.40
N VAL A 305 6.45 -9.09 -4.10
CA VAL A 305 6.99 -10.10 -3.18
C VAL A 305 5.87 -10.69 -2.34
N ILE A 306 5.63 -11.99 -2.49
CA ILE A 306 4.52 -12.66 -1.82
C ILE A 306 5.02 -13.36 -0.55
N PHE A 307 4.46 -12.99 0.60
CA PHE A 307 4.71 -13.66 1.87
C PHE A 307 3.54 -14.59 2.24
N ASN A 308 3.74 -15.91 2.34
CA ASN A 308 4.99 -16.64 2.17
C ASN A 308 4.78 -17.93 1.36
N PHE A 309 5.88 -18.56 0.98
CA PHE A 309 5.89 -19.79 0.19
C PHE A 309 5.08 -20.94 0.83
N GLY A 310 5.03 -21.01 2.16
CA GLY A 310 4.22 -21.99 2.88
C GLY A 310 2.74 -21.93 2.51
N SER A 311 2.22 -20.74 2.18
CA SER A 311 0.84 -20.58 1.69
C SER A 311 0.62 -21.23 0.32
N PHE A 312 1.64 -21.30 -0.54
CA PHE A 312 1.55 -22.03 -1.82
C PHE A 312 1.51 -23.55 -1.62
N ILE A 313 2.18 -24.06 -0.58
CA ILE A 313 2.10 -25.47 -0.20
C ILE A 313 0.69 -25.80 0.33
N SER A 314 0.17 -24.98 1.24
CA SER A 314 -1.18 -25.20 1.80
C SER A 314 -2.32 -24.86 0.84
N GLY A 315 -2.02 -24.07 -0.21
CA GLY A 315 -2.98 -23.52 -1.14
C GLY A 315 -3.73 -22.29 -0.59
N HIS A 316 -3.90 -21.29 -1.44
CA HIS A 316 -4.79 -20.14 -1.20
C HIS A 316 -5.56 -19.80 -2.49
N PRO A 317 -6.88 -19.55 -2.45
CA PRO A 317 -7.67 -19.31 -3.65
C PRO A 317 -7.23 -18.07 -4.46
N GLY A 318 -6.59 -17.10 -3.80
CA GLY A 318 -5.98 -15.93 -4.43
C GLY A 318 -4.84 -16.24 -5.42
N HIS A 319 -4.16 -17.39 -5.30
CA HIS A 319 -3.09 -17.75 -6.25
C HIS A 319 -3.63 -17.95 -7.67
N HIS A 320 -4.84 -18.49 -7.80
CA HIS A 320 -5.46 -18.65 -9.12
C HIS A 320 -5.77 -17.29 -9.75
N LEU A 321 -6.22 -16.32 -8.95
CA LEU A 321 -6.50 -14.97 -9.42
C LEU A 321 -5.22 -14.27 -9.86
N LEU A 322 -4.14 -14.43 -9.10
CA LEU A 322 -2.84 -13.87 -9.49
C LEU A 322 -2.34 -14.45 -10.82
N ARG A 323 -2.40 -15.77 -11.00
CA ARG A 323 -2.00 -16.41 -12.27
C ARG A 323 -2.88 -15.94 -13.43
N ARG A 324 -4.20 -15.87 -13.22
CA ARG A 324 -5.17 -15.44 -14.24
C ARG A 324 -4.99 -13.97 -14.62
N ASP A 325 -4.72 -13.11 -13.64
CA ASP A 325 -4.66 -11.66 -13.84
C ASP A 325 -3.23 -11.15 -14.11
N PHE A 326 -2.21 -12.02 -14.11
CA PHE A 326 -0.80 -11.61 -14.24
C PHE A 326 -0.53 -10.78 -15.50
N GLU A 327 -1.04 -11.18 -16.66
CA GLU A 327 -0.88 -10.40 -17.91
C GLU A 327 -1.43 -8.98 -17.76
N LYS A 328 -2.64 -8.85 -17.19
CA LYS A 328 -3.28 -7.55 -16.97
C LYS A 328 -2.51 -6.70 -15.96
N LEU A 329 -1.97 -7.32 -14.90
CA LEU A 329 -1.11 -6.64 -13.93
C LEU A 329 0.19 -6.15 -14.60
N ALA A 330 0.81 -6.96 -15.45
CA ALA A 330 2.02 -6.58 -16.18
C ALA A 330 1.75 -5.45 -17.19
N ASP A 331 0.65 -5.50 -17.93
CA ASP A 331 0.25 -4.45 -18.87
C ASP A 331 0.00 -3.13 -18.14
N LEU A 332 -0.70 -3.18 -17.01
CA LEU A 332 -0.94 -2.01 -16.18
C LEU A 332 0.36 -1.49 -15.57
N ALA A 333 1.26 -2.36 -15.09
CA ALA A 333 2.56 -1.96 -14.57
C ALA A 333 3.40 -1.22 -15.63
N ALA A 334 3.43 -1.72 -16.86
CA ALA A 334 4.09 -1.04 -17.98
C ALA A 334 3.46 0.33 -18.27
N ALA A 335 2.13 0.44 -18.20
CA ALA A 335 1.43 1.71 -18.40
C ALA A 335 1.71 2.72 -17.28
N VAL A 336 1.68 2.29 -16.02
CA VAL A 336 1.99 3.13 -14.85
C VAL A 336 3.44 3.56 -14.84
N ALA A 337 4.38 2.68 -15.23
CA ALA A 337 5.79 3.03 -15.35
C ALA A 337 6.03 4.13 -16.40
N LYS A 338 5.25 4.13 -17.48
CA LYS A 338 5.30 5.16 -18.52
C LYS A 338 4.57 6.44 -18.11
N ASN A 339 3.39 6.29 -17.52
CA ASN A 339 2.46 7.35 -17.18
C ASN A 339 2.01 7.15 -15.72
N PRO A 340 2.78 7.65 -14.74
CA PRO A 340 2.51 7.41 -13.33
C PRO A 340 1.18 7.99 -12.88
N ILE A 341 0.64 7.45 -11.78
CA ILE A 341 -0.56 7.99 -11.15
C ILE A 341 -0.29 9.40 -10.62
N GLN A 342 -1.20 10.32 -10.92
CA GLN A 342 -1.18 11.72 -10.51
C GLN A 342 -2.52 12.12 -9.88
N GLY A 343 -2.53 13.27 -9.21
CA GLY A 343 -3.73 13.89 -8.69
C GLY A 343 -3.41 14.83 -7.53
N ALA A 344 -4.36 14.99 -6.61
CA ALA A 344 -4.14 15.86 -5.45
C ALA A 344 -2.98 15.32 -4.61
N VAL A 345 -2.10 16.22 -4.17
CA VAL A 345 -0.86 15.82 -3.50
C VAL A 345 -0.99 15.96 -2.00
N ALA A 346 -0.86 14.86 -1.26
CA ALA A 346 -0.87 14.83 0.20
C ALA A 346 0.56 15.01 0.74
N TYR A 347 0.81 16.13 1.41
CA TYR A 347 2.14 16.40 1.95
C TYR A 347 2.33 15.71 3.31
N LYS A 348 3.35 14.84 3.39
CA LYS A 348 3.72 14.11 4.60
C LYS A 348 5.25 14.11 4.79
N PRO A 349 5.78 15.03 5.61
CA PRO A 349 7.20 15.02 5.96
C PRO A 349 7.66 13.69 6.59
N ALA A 350 8.96 13.40 6.51
CA ALA A 350 9.54 12.27 7.22
C ALA A 350 9.26 12.39 8.72
N ASN A 351 9.01 11.26 9.37
CA ASN A 351 8.92 11.15 10.83
C ASN A 351 7.89 12.08 11.50
N SER A 352 6.87 12.49 10.75
CA SER A 352 5.76 13.32 11.22
C SER A 352 4.72 12.50 12.01
N ASP A 353 4.23 13.05 13.12
CA ASP A 353 3.09 12.49 13.85
C ASP A 353 1.76 12.84 13.13
N ALA A 354 0.86 11.88 13.04
CA ALA A 354 -0.43 12.04 12.37
C ALA A 354 -1.52 12.65 13.25
N GLY A 355 -1.32 12.73 14.57
CA GLY A 355 -2.30 13.23 15.52
C GLY A 355 -3.66 12.54 15.35
N GLY A 356 -4.69 13.35 15.10
CA GLY A 356 -6.04 12.87 14.81
C GLY A 356 -6.26 12.36 13.38
N ASP A 357 -5.31 12.56 12.46
CA ASP A 357 -5.41 12.20 11.03
C ASP A 357 -4.73 10.87 10.70
N LEU A 358 -4.59 9.97 11.68
CA LEU A 358 -4.03 8.63 11.49
C LEU A 358 -4.75 7.90 10.34
N TYR A 359 -3.99 7.47 9.33
CA TYR A 359 -4.45 6.75 8.15
C TYR A 359 -5.48 7.51 7.29
N LEU A 360 -5.65 8.82 7.50
CA LEU A 360 -6.68 9.62 6.81
C LEU A 360 -6.53 9.61 5.29
N MET A 361 -5.30 9.55 4.77
CA MET A 361 -5.04 9.52 3.32
C MET A 361 -5.68 8.29 2.65
N ASP A 362 -5.73 7.17 3.36
CA ASP A 362 -6.28 5.92 2.86
C ASP A 362 -7.79 6.06 2.66
N TYR A 363 -8.46 6.72 3.60
CA TYR A 363 -9.89 7.05 3.51
C TYR A 363 -10.18 8.02 2.37
N MET A 364 -9.35 9.05 2.17
CA MET A 364 -9.51 9.98 1.05
C MET A 364 -9.37 9.27 -0.30
N GLY A 365 -8.42 8.35 -0.43
CA GLY A 365 -8.28 7.50 -1.62
C GLY A 365 -9.49 6.59 -1.84
N MET A 366 -10.02 5.99 -0.77
CA MET A 366 -11.24 5.18 -0.81
C MET A 366 -12.51 5.99 -1.09
N LEU A 367 -12.49 7.31 -0.88
CA LEU A 367 -13.51 8.21 -1.39
C LEU A 367 -13.38 8.45 -2.89
N GLY A 368 -12.43 7.86 -3.61
CA GLY A 368 -12.27 8.07 -5.06
C GLY A 368 -11.53 9.36 -5.42
N ILE A 369 -10.74 9.91 -4.49
CA ILE A 369 -9.77 10.94 -4.80
C ILE A 369 -8.50 10.25 -5.30
N SER A 370 -7.97 10.66 -6.46
CA SER A 370 -6.64 10.25 -6.91
C SER A 370 -5.61 10.98 -6.07
N LEU A 371 -5.36 10.51 -4.85
CA LEU A 371 -4.50 11.16 -3.86
C LEU A 371 -3.11 10.54 -3.91
N VAL A 372 -2.07 11.36 -4.12
CA VAL A 372 -0.68 10.90 -4.18
C VAL A 372 0.10 11.51 -3.01
N PRO A 373 0.78 10.71 -2.17
CA PRO A 373 1.58 11.25 -1.07
C PRO A 373 2.94 11.75 -1.55
N GLU A 374 3.43 12.83 -0.94
CA GLU A 374 4.76 13.40 -1.19
C GLU A 374 5.48 13.77 0.12
N SER A 375 6.80 13.53 0.17
CA SER A 375 7.62 13.87 1.34
C SER A 375 8.24 15.26 1.29
N GLU A 376 8.35 15.84 0.10
CA GLU A 376 8.73 17.23 -0.13
C GLU A 376 7.49 18.09 -0.39
N TYR A 377 7.55 19.36 -0.02
CA TYR A 377 6.40 20.24 -0.19
C TYR A 377 6.13 20.46 -1.69
N PRO A 378 4.92 20.14 -2.19
CA PRO A 378 4.65 20.12 -3.63
C PRO A 378 4.30 21.52 -4.18
N GLU A 379 5.31 22.37 -4.36
CA GLU A 379 5.13 23.78 -4.76
C GLU A 379 4.35 23.97 -6.07
N ASN A 380 4.45 23.00 -6.99
CA ASN A 380 3.87 23.05 -8.33
C ASN A 380 2.57 22.24 -8.48
N ALA A 381 2.01 21.71 -7.39
CA ALA A 381 0.76 20.96 -7.47
C ALA A 381 -0.46 21.88 -7.63
N ASP A 382 -1.42 21.44 -8.44
CA ASP A 382 -2.72 22.12 -8.61
C ASP A 382 -3.55 22.11 -7.32
N VAL A 383 -3.46 21.01 -6.57
CA VAL A 383 -4.18 20.78 -5.31
C VAL A 383 -3.23 20.16 -4.31
N VAL A 384 -3.11 20.78 -3.14
CA VAL A 384 -2.28 20.30 -2.03
C VAL A 384 -3.16 20.00 -0.83
N PHE A 385 -3.03 18.79 -0.29
CA PHE A 385 -3.65 18.34 0.94
C PHE A 385 -2.64 18.39 2.09
N LEU A 386 -2.99 19.14 3.13
CA LEU A 386 -2.19 19.32 4.35
C LEU A 386 -2.93 18.70 5.54
N PRO A 387 -2.71 17.42 5.82
CA PRO A 387 -3.18 16.79 7.06
C PRO A 387 -2.23 17.15 8.22
N THR A 388 -2.57 16.71 9.44
CA THR A 388 -1.83 17.05 10.67
C THR A 388 -0.33 16.77 10.56
N GLN A 389 0.06 15.71 9.86
CA GLN A 389 1.46 15.35 9.57
C GLN A 389 2.27 16.53 9.00
N ALA A 390 1.67 17.34 8.12
CA ALA A 390 2.31 18.47 7.46
C ALA A 390 2.72 19.58 8.45
N ALA A 391 2.11 19.65 9.63
CA ALA A 391 2.43 20.64 10.66
C ALA A 391 3.86 20.49 11.23
N SER A 392 4.51 19.35 11.00
CA SER A 392 5.91 19.12 11.39
C SER A 392 6.93 19.97 10.60
N ASP A 393 6.56 20.49 9.43
CA ASP A 393 7.38 21.48 8.70
C ASP A 393 7.07 22.89 9.21
N GLU A 394 8.01 23.50 9.93
CA GLU A 394 7.85 24.85 10.50
C GLU A 394 7.56 25.95 9.47
N ASN A 395 7.88 25.73 8.20
CA ASN A 395 7.68 26.71 7.12
C ASN A 395 6.46 26.40 6.25
N VAL A 396 5.71 25.32 6.54
CA VAL A 396 4.61 24.84 5.69
C VAL A 396 3.55 25.89 5.45
N VAL A 397 3.20 26.70 6.47
CA VAL A 397 2.19 27.76 6.33
C VAL A 397 2.64 28.83 5.34
N LYS A 398 3.91 29.21 5.36
CA LYS A 398 4.47 30.17 4.39
C LYS A 398 4.43 29.61 2.97
N LYS A 399 4.84 28.34 2.80
CA LYS A 399 4.79 27.65 1.50
C LYS A 399 3.36 27.55 0.97
N ALA A 400 2.41 27.17 1.82
CA ALA A 400 0.98 27.09 1.53
C ALA A 400 0.38 28.43 1.07
N ILE A 401 0.70 29.53 1.75
CA ILE A 401 0.26 30.87 1.35
C ILE A 401 0.83 31.24 -0.03
N ASN A 402 2.09 30.92 -0.31
CA ASN A 402 2.70 31.17 -1.62
C ASN A 402 2.00 30.35 -2.72
N SER A 403 1.73 29.06 -2.48
CA SER A 403 1.00 28.22 -3.44
C SER A 403 -0.41 28.75 -3.72
N LEU A 404 -1.14 29.21 -2.69
CA LEU A 404 -2.44 29.87 -2.88
C LEU A 404 -2.35 31.12 -3.78
N GLN A 405 -1.28 31.91 -3.65
CA GLN A 405 -1.04 33.09 -4.49
C GLN A 405 -0.73 32.71 -5.94
N ASN A 406 -0.12 31.54 -6.15
CA ASN A 406 0.19 30.98 -7.47
C ASN A 406 -0.98 30.21 -8.10
N GLY A 407 -2.14 30.14 -7.45
CA GLY A 407 -3.35 29.54 -7.99
C GLY A 407 -3.62 28.08 -7.58
N THR A 408 -2.75 27.49 -6.74
CA THR A 408 -2.99 26.19 -6.13
C THR A 408 -4.23 26.23 -5.23
N LYS A 409 -5.01 25.16 -5.21
CA LYS A 409 -6.04 24.94 -4.18
C LYS A 409 -5.45 24.21 -2.98
N LEU A 410 -5.85 24.60 -1.78
CA LEU A 410 -5.49 23.90 -0.54
C LEU A 410 -6.68 23.17 0.05
N VAL A 411 -6.44 21.96 0.52
CA VAL A 411 -7.32 21.24 1.44
C VAL A 411 -6.53 21.01 2.71
N VAL A 412 -7.06 21.42 3.86
CA VAL A 412 -6.36 21.31 5.14
C VAL A 412 -7.24 20.66 6.18
N THR A 413 -6.67 20.00 7.18
CA THR A 413 -7.44 19.51 8.33
C THR A 413 -7.46 20.52 9.47
N THR A 414 -8.43 20.41 10.37
CA THR A 414 -8.44 21.19 11.62
C THR A 414 -7.24 20.85 12.50
N GLY A 415 -6.82 19.58 12.52
CA GLY A 415 -5.60 19.14 13.19
C GLY A 415 -4.35 19.83 12.64
N PHE A 416 -4.21 19.95 11.32
CA PHE A 416 -3.12 20.75 10.72
C PHE A 416 -3.16 22.22 11.18
N LEU A 417 -4.32 22.88 11.06
CA LEU A 417 -4.44 24.30 11.42
C LEU A 417 -4.13 24.57 12.90
N ALA A 418 -4.45 23.62 13.78
CA ALA A 418 -4.22 23.75 15.22
C ALA A 418 -2.75 23.53 15.63
N HIS A 419 -2.00 22.68 14.90
CA HIS A 419 -0.63 22.32 15.25
C HIS A 419 0.44 23.04 14.43
N ALA A 420 0.10 23.51 13.22
CA ALA A 420 1.06 24.21 12.36
C ALA A 420 1.42 25.59 12.94
N LYS A 421 2.71 25.92 12.89
CA LYS A 421 3.22 27.25 13.24
C LYS A 421 2.58 28.29 12.32
N ASP A 422 1.97 29.32 12.91
CA ASP A 422 1.18 30.34 12.24
C ASP A 422 -0.10 29.83 11.52
N GLY A 423 -0.64 28.66 11.92
CA GLY A 423 -1.84 28.07 11.32
C GLY A 423 -3.06 29.01 11.30
N GLU A 424 -3.15 29.95 12.23
CA GLU A 424 -4.19 30.98 12.28
C GLU A 424 -4.19 31.91 11.07
N LYS A 425 -3.05 32.06 10.36
CA LYS A 425 -2.99 32.83 9.10
C LYS A 425 -3.77 32.12 8.00
N LEU A 426 -3.62 30.80 7.87
CA LEU A 426 -4.41 30.01 6.91
C LEU A 426 -5.87 29.93 7.31
N ALA A 427 -6.18 29.80 8.61
CA ALA A 427 -7.55 29.80 9.09
C ALA A 427 -8.29 31.11 8.74
N LYS A 428 -7.62 32.27 8.85
CA LYS A 428 -8.17 33.56 8.38
C LYS A 428 -8.43 33.57 6.87
N ILE A 429 -7.52 33.02 6.07
CA ILE A 429 -7.72 32.89 4.61
C ILE A 429 -8.87 31.92 4.27
N ALA A 430 -9.00 30.86 5.08
CA ALA A 430 -10.12 29.91 5.04
C ALA A 430 -11.43 30.51 5.55
N GLN A 431 -11.43 31.73 6.10
CA GLN A 431 -12.61 32.44 6.60
C GLN A 431 -13.30 31.70 7.74
N ILE A 432 -12.50 31.22 8.70
CA ILE A 432 -12.98 30.63 9.96
C ILE A 432 -12.38 31.39 11.15
N SER A 433 -13.14 31.47 12.24
CA SER A 433 -12.69 32.10 13.49
C SER A 433 -11.51 31.37 14.11
N CYS A 434 -10.60 32.12 14.73
CA CYS A 434 -9.46 31.60 15.48
C CYS A 434 -9.25 32.36 16.81
N PRO A 435 -8.63 31.73 17.83
CA PRO A 435 -8.06 30.38 17.83
C PRO A 435 -9.14 29.29 17.72
N LEU A 436 -8.78 28.13 17.15
CA LEU A 436 -9.69 26.98 17.09
C LEU A 436 -9.95 26.46 18.50
N THR A 437 -11.22 26.22 18.83
CA THR A 437 -11.61 25.63 20.12
C THR A 437 -11.62 24.12 19.99
N ASN A 438 -10.81 23.41 20.78
CA ASN A 438 -10.90 21.96 20.86
C ASN A 438 -12.28 21.58 21.41
N GLN A 439 -13.05 20.85 20.60
CA GLN A 439 -14.37 20.36 20.97
C GLN A 439 -14.61 19.07 20.21
N LYS A 440 -13.94 18.03 20.69
CA LYS A 440 -14.08 16.70 20.11
C LYS A 440 -15.50 16.18 20.29
N ILE A 441 -16.14 15.80 19.19
CA ILE A 441 -17.45 15.16 19.21
C ILE A 441 -17.41 13.87 18.40
N THR A 442 -18.16 12.86 18.84
CA THR A 442 -18.38 11.62 18.09
C THR A 442 -19.86 11.51 17.80
N THR A 443 -20.23 11.32 16.54
CA THR A 443 -21.62 11.24 16.09
C THR A 443 -21.73 10.28 14.92
N ASP A 444 -22.87 9.60 14.83
CA ASP A 444 -23.31 8.80 13.69
C ASP A 444 -24.41 9.51 12.90
N LEU A 445 -24.80 10.74 13.26
CA LEU A 445 -25.84 11.50 12.56
C LEU A 445 -25.22 12.62 11.70
N ILE A 446 -25.49 12.59 10.40
CA ILE A 446 -25.08 13.62 9.44
C ILE A 446 -26.27 14.41 8.90
N LEU A 447 -26.00 15.60 8.36
CA LEU A 447 -26.97 16.35 7.54
C LEU A 447 -26.67 16.10 6.06
N ASN A 448 -27.59 15.40 5.40
CA ASN A 448 -27.56 15.12 3.97
C ASN A 448 -28.67 15.91 3.26
N ASN A 449 -28.31 16.94 2.49
CA ASN A 449 -29.25 17.82 1.80
C ASN A 449 -30.35 18.37 2.74
N GLY A 450 -29.97 18.73 3.96
CA GLY A 450 -30.86 19.27 4.99
C GLY A 450 -31.69 18.23 5.76
N LYS A 451 -31.50 16.93 5.52
CA LYS A 451 -32.14 15.84 6.28
C LYS A 451 -31.11 15.11 7.15
N GLU A 452 -31.53 14.70 8.33
CA GLU A 452 -30.72 13.83 9.17
C GLU A 452 -30.63 12.42 8.56
N GLU A 453 -29.44 11.87 8.56
CA GLU A 453 -29.18 10.50 8.12
C GLU A 453 -28.22 9.83 9.11
N GLN A 454 -28.54 8.59 9.50
CA GLN A 454 -27.75 7.81 10.44
C GLN A 454 -26.75 6.93 9.69
N LEU A 455 -25.49 7.01 10.10
CA LEU A 455 -24.39 6.20 9.62
C LEU A 455 -24.29 4.89 10.43
N PRO A 456 -23.92 3.76 9.80
CA PRO A 456 -23.62 2.51 10.48
C PRO A 456 -22.50 2.59 11.51
N PHE A 457 -21.55 3.50 11.31
CA PHE A 457 -20.44 3.76 12.22
C PHE A 457 -20.31 5.25 12.48
N SER A 458 -19.89 5.61 13.68
CA SER A 458 -19.66 7.00 14.04
C SER A 458 -18.39 7.55 13.39
N MET A 459 -18.41 8.86 13.15
CA MET A 459 -17.22 9.67 12.86
C MET A 459 -16.95 10.63 14.00
N THR A 460 -15.71 11.10 14.08
CA THR A 460 -15.28 12.05 15.11
C THR A 460 -14.78 13.33 14.45
N LEU A 461 -15.18 14.47 15.01
CA LEU A 461 -14.73 15.81 14.64
C LEU A 461 -13.87 16.34 15.79
N ASP A 462 -12.78 17.06 15.51
CA ASP A 462 -11.77 17.39 16.55
C ASP A 462 -11.95 18.80 17.14
N TYR A 463 -12.26 19.79 16.28
CA TYR A 463 -12.36 21.20 16.68
C TYR A 463 -13.73 21.77 16.37
N LYS A 464 -14.16 22.81 17.11
CA LYS A 464 -15.31 23.62 16.71
C LYS A 464 -14.90 24.59 15.62
N ILE A 465 -15.49 24.45 14.42
CA ILE A 465 -15.35 25.44 13.36
C ILE A 465 -16.49 26.46 13.47
N ILE A 466 -16.14 27.74 13.53
CA ILE A 466 -17.08 28.86 13.42
C ILE A 466 -16.75 29.60 12.11
N PRO A 467 -17.59 29.46 11.06
CA PRO A 467 -17.38 30.19 9.82
C PRO A 467 -17.47 31.70 10.03
N ASP A 468 -16.47 32.43 9.53
CA ASP A 468 -16.42 33.90 9.46
C ASP A 468 -16.35 34.32 7.98
N GLY A 469 -17.40 33.95 7.25
CA GLY A 469 -17.52 34.18 5.81
C GLY A 469 -17.29 32.96 4.92
N ALA A 470 -16.76 31.85 5.46
CA ALA A 470 -16.72 30.57 4.76
C ALA A 470 -18.12 29.97 4.59
N THR A 471 -18.30 29.19 3.52
CA THR A 471 -19.50 28.38 3.31
C THR A 471 -19.31 27.01 3.96
N SER A 472 -20.26 26.59 4.79
CA SER A 472 -20.32 25.20 5.28
C SER A 472 -20.82 24.31 4.15
N LEU A 473 -19.96 23.41 3.68
CA LEU A 473 -20.29 22.47 2.61
C LEU A 473 -20.96 21.21 3.17
N LEU A 474 -20.44 20.68 4.27
CA LEU A 474 -20.91 19.46 4.91
C LEU A 474 -21.02 19.66 6.42
N ALA A 475 -22.06 19.10 7.02
CA ALA A 475 -22.36 19.27 8.43
C ALA A 475 -22.94 18.00 9.07
N VAL A 476 -22.56 17.73 10.31
CA VAL A 476 -23.17 16.70 11.13
C VAL A 476 -24.41 17.22 11.87
N SER A 477 -25.32 16.33 12.27
CA SER A 477 -26.44 16.74 13.13
C SER A 477 -25.98 16.86 14.58
N ASN A 478 -25.34 17.99 14.88
CA ASN A 478 -24.91 18.36 16.23
C ASN A 478 -24.95 19.89 16.37
N ALA A 479 -25.78 20.40 17.28
CA ALA A 479 -25.96 21.85 17.42
C ALA A 479 -24.69 22.59 17.92
N GLU A 480 -23.80 21.91 18.65
CA GLU A 480 -22.64 22.55 19.27
C GLU A 480 -21.41 22.61 18.37
N ASN A 481 -21.21 21.57 17.55
CA ASN A 481 -20.12 21.46 16.59
C ASN A 481 -20.61 20.81 15.27
N PRO A 482 -21.46 21.51 14.48
CA PRO A 482 -22.09 20.92 13.31
C PRO A 482 -21.15 20.79 12.11
N VAL A 483 -20.04 21.53 12.06
CA VAL A 483 -19.34 21.75 10.79
C VAL A 483 -18.29 20.66 10.54
N PHE A 484 -18.54 19.85 9.50
CA PHE A 484 -17.58 18.85 9.02
C PHE A 484 -16.62 19.44 7.98
N MET A 485 -17.12 20.24 7.04
CA MET A 485 -16.30 20.81 5.96
C MET A 485 -16.74 22.21 5.58
N VAL A 486 -15.77 23.11 5.41
CA VAL A 486 -15.99 24.48 4.94
C VAL A 486 -15.09 24.81 3.76
N GLN A 487 -15.49 25.82 2.99
CA GLN A 487 -14.70 26.38 1.92
C GLN A 487 -14.83 27.90 1.90
N ASN A 488 -13.73 28.60 1.64
CA ASN A 488 -13.74 30.05 1.54
C ASN A 488 -14.47 30.54 0.27
N LYS A 489 -14.83 31.83 0.24
CA LYS A 489 -15.52 32.44 -0.91
C LYS A 489 -14.79 32.31 -2.25
N LYS A 490 -13.45 32.26 -2.22
CA LYS A 490 -12.61 32.10 -3.42
C LYS A 490 -12.52 30.65 -3.91
N GLN A 491 -13.07 29.69 -3.16
CA GLN A 491 -13.02 28.26 -3.46
C GLN A 491 -11.60 27.71 -3.67
N ASN A 492 -10.61 28.33 -3.02
CA ASN A 492 -9.20 27.96 -3.14
C ASN A 492 -8.59 27.42 -1.84
N ILE A 493 -9.32 27.49 -0.72
CA ILE A 493 -8.97 26.75 0.50
C ILE A 493 -10.23 26.15 1.13
N SER A 494 -10.13 24.87 1.49
CA SER A 494 -11.15 24.13 2.22
C SER A 494 -10.57 23.52 3.48
N VAL A 495 -11.39 23.44 4.54
CA VAL A 495 -11.00 22.85 5.83
C VAL A 495 -11.89 21.66 6.13
N ILE A 496 -11.27 20.51 6.42
CA ILE A 496 -11.93 19.27 6.85
C ILE A 496 -11.75 19.12 8.36
N ASN A 497 -12.86 18.91 9.06
CA ASN A 497 -12.88 18.65 10.48
C ASN A 497 -13.04 17.16 10.73
N THR A 498 -11.93 16.47 10.92
CA THR A 498 -11.94 15.02 11.10
C THR A 498 -10.98 14.61 12.20
N TYR A 499 -11.27 13.45 12.79
CA TYR A 499 -10.45 12.75 13.74
C TYR A 499 -10.71 11.25 13.51
N THR A 500 -9.74 10.52 12.96
CA THR A 500 -9.89 9.11 12.63
C THR A 500 -9.70 8.24 13.88
N PHE A 501 -8.52 8.32 14.51
CA PHE A 501 -8.12 7.43 15.60
C PHE A 501 -7.30 8.14 16.68
N SER A 502 -7.37 7.60 17.90
CA SER A 502 -6.59 8.02 19.07
C SER A 502 -5.85 6.84 19.67
N GLN A 503 -4.81 7.11 20.47
CA GLN A 503 -4.16 6.06 21.26
C GLN A 503 -5.15 5.32 22.19
N GLU A 504 -6.24 5.97 22.62
CA GLU A 504 -7.32 5.31 23.37
C GLU A 504 -8.04 4.25 22.54
N ASP A 505 -8.30 4.51 21.26
CA ASP A 505 -8.90 3.53 20.34
C ASP A 505 -8.01 2.29 20.20
N PHE A 506 -6.71 2.47 19.99
CA PHE A 506 -5.72 1.38 19.94
C PHE A 506 -5.73 0.56 21.25
N ASN A 507 -5.63 1.25 22.39
CA ASN A 507 -5.61 0.60 23.71
C ASN A 507 -6.87 -0.22 23.98
N ARG A 508 -8.03 0.24 23.52
CA ARG A 508 -9.33 -0.41 23.75
C ARG A 508 -9.42 -1.81 23.14
N VAL A 509 -8.77 -2.02 22.00
CA VAL A 509 -8.81 -3.30 21.27
C VAL A 509 -7.49 -4.06 21.32
N GLY A 510 -6.46 -3.52 21.97
CA GLY A 510 -5.12 -4.10 22.02
C GLY A 510 -4.39 -4.08 20.67
N GLU A 511 -4.88 -3.30 19.71
CA GLU A 511 -4.19 -3.03 18.45
C GLU A 511 -3.09 -1.99 18.69
N VAL A 512 -1.99 -2.08 17.95
CA VAL A 512 -0.84 -1.20 18.13
C VAL A 512 -0.42 -0.55 16.82
N LEU A 513 -0.64 -1.17 15.67
CA LEU A 513 -0.07 -0.72 14.42
C LEU A 513 -1.16 -0.18 13.49
N LEU A 514 -2.27 -0.87 13.37
CA LEU A 514 -3.23 -0.69 12.27
C LEU A 514 -4.57 -0.12 12.73
N CYS A 515 -5.44 0.25 11.79
CA CYS A 515 -6.75 0.85 12.07
C CYS A 515 -7.56 0.05 13.11
N PRO A 516 -7.76 0.56 14.34
CA PRO A 516 -8.27 -0.23 15.46
C PRO A 516 -9.79 -0.49 15.40
N ARG A 517 -10.52 0.26 14.57
CA ARG A 517 -11.98 0.14 14.41
C ARG A 517 -12.45 0.67 13.06
N GLN A 518 -13.67 0.33 12.68
CA GLN A 518 -14.38 0.99 11.57
C GLN A 518 -14.83 2.40 11.99
N ILE A 519 -14.90 3.30 11.01
CA ILE A 519 -15.33 4.70 11.19
C ILE A 519 -16.32 5.08 10.09
N GLY A 520 -17.19 6.06 10.37
CA GLY A 520 -18.26 6.49 9.47
C GLY A 520 -17.83 7.18 8.18
N LEU A 521 -16.53 7.50 8.02
CA LEU A 521 -16.04 8.31 6.89
C LEU A 521 -16.26 7.67 5.50
N LEU A 522 -16.32 6.33 5.43
CA LEU A 522 -16.67 5.61 4.20
C LEU A 522 -18.13 5.15 4.15
N GLU A 523 -18.91 5.40 5.19
CA GLU A 523 -20.34 5.08 5.19
C GLU A 523 -21.21 6.27 4.80
N VAL A 524 -20.59 7.39 4.45
CA VAL A 524 -21.31 8.59 4.03
C VAL A 524 -22.05 8.36 2.69
N PRO A 525 -23.18 9.05 2.48
CA PRO A 525 -23.89 9.02 1.21
C PRO A 525 -23.05 9.51 0.03
N GLN A 526 -23.44 9.09 -1.18
CA GLN A 526 -22.72 9.42 -2.42
C GLN A 526 -22.54 10.93 -2.65
N ASN A 527 -23.53 11.76 -2.31
CA ASN A 527 -23.40 13.22 -2.48
C ASN A 527 -22.39 13.85 -1.50
N TRP A 528 -22.26 13.31 -0.29
CA TRP A 528 -21.19 13.68 0.64
C TRP A 528 -19.83 13.34 0.04
N ALA A 529 -19.67 12.10 -0.45
CA ALA A 529 -18.44 11.67 -1.11
C ALA A 529 -18.08 12.56 -2.31
N ASN A 530 -19.06 12.88 -3.17
CA ASN A 530 -18.87 13.78 -4.31
C ASN A 530 -18.46 15.19 -3.89
N THR A 531 -19.07 15.75 -2.84
CA THR A 531 -18.71 17.07 -2.31
C THR A 531 -17.24 17.10 -1.85
N VAL A 532 -16.77 16.03 -1.20
CA VAL A 532 -15.36 15.91 -0.84
C VAL A 532 -14.49 15.79 -2.09
N ARG A 533 -14.83 14.91 -3.06
CA ARG A 533 -14.10 14.79 -4.34
C ARG A 533 -13.94 16.12 -5.07
N ASP A 534 -15.00 16.92 -5.15
CA ASP A 534 -15.01 18.20 -5.86
C ASP A 534 -14.01 19.20 -5.30
N VAL A 535 -13.81 19.20 -3.99
CA VAL A 535 -12.82 20.05 -3.33
C VAL A 535 -11.39 19.63 -3.69
N PHE A 536 -11.14 18.34 -3.85
CA PHE A 536 -9.83 17.81 -4.28
C PHE A 536 -9.64 17.82 -5.81
N ARG A 537 -10.69 18.15 -6.59
CA ARG A 537 -10.66 18.04 -8.05
C ARG A 537 -9.74 19.09 -8.69
N GLN A 538 -8.78 18.58 -9.46
CA GLN A 538 -7.96 19.35 -10.40
C GLN A 538 -8.75 19.61 -11.68
N LYS A 539 -8.44 20.70 -12.39
CA LYS A 539 -9.17 21.07 -13.62
C LYS A 539 -9.10 20.00 -14.70
N SER A 540 -7.97 19.31 -14.81
CA SER A 540 -7.71 18.24 -15.78
C SER A 540 -8.27 16.87 -15.36
N THR A 541 -8.75 16.72 -14.13
CA THR A 541 -9.26 15.45 -13.62
C THR A 541 -10.76 15.33 -13.92
N PRO A 542 -11.21 14.24 -14.57
CA PRO A 542 -12.63 13.98 -14.80
C PRO A 542 -13.47 14.05 -13.53
N GLU A 543 -14.75 14.42 -13.67
CA GLU A 543 -15.68 14.40 -12.55
C GLU A 543 -16.14 12.97 -12.28
N LEU A 544 -15.95 12.47 -11.06
CA LEU A 544 -16.39 11.15 -10.64
C LEU A 544 -17.65 11.25 -9.78
N ASN A 545 -18.72 10.61 -10.25
CA ASN A 545 -19.95 10.40 -9.50
C ASN A 545 -20.12 8.91 -9.19
N ALA A 546 -19.85 8.51 -7.94
CA ALA A 546 -19.85 7.11 -7.52
C ALA A 546 -20.13 6.96 -6.01
N PRO A 547 -20.58 5.80 -5.51
CA PRO A 547 -20.58 5.55 -4.07
C PRO A 547 -19.15 5.61 -3.48
N THR A 548 -19.03 5.59 -2.15
CA THR A 548 -17.74 5.40 -1.49
C THR A 548 -17.15 4.04 -1.86
N ARG A 549 -15.85 3.85 -1.60
CA ARG A 549 -15.11 2.61 -1.91
C ARG A 549 -15.04 2.28 -3.41
N VAL A 550 -15.36 3.24 -4.28
CA VAL A 550 -14.94 3.23 -5.68
C VAL A 550 -13.73 4.14 -5.79
N THR A 551 -12.55 3.54 -5.90
CA THR A 551 -11.30 4.30 -6.06
C THR A 551 -11.14 4.74 -7.52
N PHE A 552 -10.53 5.89 -7.73
CA PHE A 552 -10.22 6.46 -9.04
C PHE A 552 -8.77 6.93 -9.04
N GLN A 553 -7.94 6.32 -9.88
CA GLN A 553 -6.51 6.61 -9.98
C GLN A 553 -6.19 7.08 -11.40
N ASN A 554 -5.85 8.36 -11.52
CA ASN A 554 -5.63 9.06 -12.80
C ASN A 554 -4.16 8.93 -13.22
N LEU A 555 -3.90 8.48 -14.44
CA LEU A 555 -2.56 8.41 -15.02
C LEU A 555 -2.19 9.76 -15.65
N SER A 556 -0.90 10.04 -15.78
CA SER A 556 -0.39 11.30 -16.34
C SER A 556 -0.77 11.57 -17.80
N ASP A 557 -1.21 10.55 -18.55
CA ASP A 557 -1.71 10.69 -19.93
C ASP A 557 -3.23 10.94 -20.02
N GLY A 558 -3.92 11.04 -18.88
CA GLY A 558 -5.37 11.22 -18.81
C GLY A 558 -6.17 9.93 -18.91
N SER A 559 -5.52 8.76 -18.99
CA SER A 559 -6.15 7.47 -18.69
C SER A 559 -6.44 7.35 -17.19
N PHE A 560 -7.32 6.44 -16.78
CA PHE A 560 -7.57 6.22 -15.35
C PHE A 560 -8.04 4.79 -15.07
N VAL A 561 -7.86 4.35 -13.82
CA VAL A 561 -8.32 3.05 -13.33
C VAL A 561 -9.37 3.26 -12.26
N LEU A 562 -10.49 2.55 -12.42
CA LEU A 562 -11.57 2.42 -11.46
C LEU A 562 -11.47 1.07 -10.76
N HIS A 563 -11.72 1.03 -9.46
CA HIS A 563 -11.88 -0.21 -8.71
C HIS A 563 -13.03 -0.09 -7.72
N ASN A 564 -14.01 -0.98 -7.82
CA ASN A 564 -15.12 -1.09 -6.89
C ASN A 564 -14.76 -2.03 -5.74
N TYR A 565 -14.38 -1.51 -4.57
CA TYR A 565 -14.09 -2.31 -3.38
C TYR A 565 -15.32 -2.70 -2.57
N ASN A 566 -16.52 -2.28 -3.00
CA ASN A 566 -17.76 -2.66 -2.34
C ASN A 566 -18.06 -4.16 -2.52
N ARG A 567 -18.78 -4.72 -1.55
CA ARG A 567 -19.37 -6.07 -1.64
C ARG A 567 -20.57 -6.13 -2.60
N GLY A 568 -21.10 -4.97 -2.99
CA GLY A 568 -22.22 -4.83 -3.92
C GLY A 568 -21.80 -4.18 -5.26
N LYS A 569 -22.75 -4.15 -6.19
CA LYS A 569 -22.59 -3.42 -7.45
C LYS A 569 -22.45 -1.92 -7.18
N ALA A 570 -21.71 -1.23 -8.02
CA ALA A 570 -21.59 0.23 -7.98
C ALA A 570 -21.98 0.82 -9.34
N ILE A 571 -22.83 1.85 -9.32
CA ILE A 571 -23.10 2.68 -10.49
C ILE A 571 -22.12 3.84 -10.47
N VAL A 572 -21.39 3.99 -11.57
CA VAL A 572 -20.33 5.00 -11.71
C VAL A 572 -20.61 5.82 -12.96
N GLU A 573 -20.59 7.13 -12.82
CA GLU A 573 -20.66 8.09 -13.92
C GLU A 573 -19.40 8.95 -13.88
N ILE A 574 -18.74 9.11 -15.03
CA ILE A 574 -17.54 9.93 -15.18
C ILE A 574 -17.77 10.96 -16.26
N HIS A 575 -17.72 12.23 -15.91
CA HIS A 575 -17.83 13.33 -16.86
C HIS A 575 -16.42 13.71 -17.34
N VAL A 576 -16.19 13.56 -18.63
CA VAL A 576 -14.90 13.80 -19.29
C VAL A 576 -14.98 15.04 -20.19
N GLU A 577 -13.83 15.54 -20.63
CA GLU A 577 -13.77 16.67 -21.55
C GLU A 577 -14.29 16.31 -22.95
N MET A 578 -14.88 17.29 -23.64
CA MET A 578 -15.39 17.14 -25.00
C MET A 578 -14.31 16.65 -25.97
N GLY A 579 -14.64 15.63 -26.78
CA GLY A 579 -13.70 15.04 -27.72
C GLY A 579 -12.76 13.99 -27.12
N SER A 580 -12.91 13.65 -25.83
CA SER A 580 -12.18 12.53 -25.26
C SER A 580 -12.69 11.19 -25.81
N HIS A 581 -11.77 10.30 -26.15
CA HIS A 581 -12.08 8.94 -26.59
C HIS A 581 -11.37 7.93 -25.68
N PHE A 582 -12.08 6.89 -25.24
CA PHE A 582 -11.54 5.88 -24.33
C PHE A 582 -11.78 4.46 -24.85
N VAL A 583 -10.85 3.58 -24.53
CA VAL A 583 -11.00 2.13 -24.67
C VAL A 583 -10.77 1.44 -23.34
N ASP A 584 -11.33 0.24 -23.17
CA ASP A 584 -10.93 -0.63 -22.08
C ASP A 584 -9.47 -1.01 -22.29
N GLY A 585 -8.63 -0.74 -21.29
CA GLY A 585 -7.20 -0.95 -21.37
C GLY A 585 -6.79 -2.43 -21.38
N PHE A 586 -7.69 -3.34 -20.98
CA PHE A 586 -7.44 -4.78 -20.99
C PHE A 586 -7.99 -5.47 -22.24
N SER A 587 -9.19 -5.12 -22.71
CA SER A 587 -9.79 -5.73 -23.91
C SER A 587 -9.52 -4.96 -25.21
N GLY A 588 -9.22 -3.67 -25.12
CA GLY A 588 -9.08 -2.77 -26.27
C GLY A 588 -10.41 -2.31 -26.88
N GLU A 589 -11.54 -2.75 -26.33
CA GLU A 589 -12.87 -2.42 -26.80
C GLU A 589 -13.20 -0.94 -26.55
N GLU A 590 -13.97 -0.33 -27.45
CA GLU A 590 -14.38 1.06 -27.32
C GLU A 590 -15.38 1.26 -26.18
N LEU A 591 -15.07 2.18 -25.27
CA LEU A 591 -15.96 2.50 -24.16
C LEU A 591 -17.04 3.47 -24.66
N GLN A 592 -18.29 3.03 -24.55
CA GLN A 592 -19.44 3.81 -24.97
C GLN A 592 -19.62 5.03 -24.06
N MET A 593 -19.86 6.17 -24.68
CA MET A 593 -19.99 7.45 -24.00
C MET A 593 -21.22 8.18 -24.54
N GLU A 594 -22.07 8.67 -23.63
CA GLU A 594 -23.25 9.46 -23.96
C GLU A 594 -23.08 10.87 -23.39
N ASN A 595 -23.16 11.90 -24.23
CA ASN A 595 -23.05 13.31 -23.81
C ASN A 595 -21.82 13.61 -22.92
N GLN A 596 -20.64 13.08 -23.28
CA GLN A 596 -19.39 13.21 -22.50
C GLN A 596 -19.39 12.48 -21.14
N VAL A 597 -20.29 11.51 -20.96
CA VAL A 597 -20.39 10.71 -19.74
C VAL A 597 -20.10 9.25 -20.05
N LEU A 598 -19.10 8.70 -19.37
CA LEU A 598 -18.88 7.26 -19.28
C LEU A 598 -19.73 6.71 -18.13
N LYS A 599 -20.53 5.68 -18.40
CA LYS A 599 -21.41 5.07 -17.41
C LYS A 599 -21.10 3.59 -17.25
N PHE A 600 -20.88 3.16 -16.02
CA PHE A 600 -20.54 1.79 -15.69
C PHE A 600 -21.47 1.24 -14.60
N GLU A 601 -21.93 0.01 -14.79
CA GLU A 601 -22.44 -0.84 -13.72
C GLU A 601 -21.33 -1.82 -13.32
N MET A 602 -20.54 -1.43 -12.33
CA MET A 602 -19.40 -2.23 -11.87
C MET A 602 -19.88 -3.36 -10.97
N ALA A 603 -19.49 -4.60 -11.28
CA ALA A 603 -19.68 -5.74 -10.39
C ALA A 603 -18.92 -5.54 -9.06
N PRO A 604 -19.30 -6.24 -7.98
CA PRO A 604 -18.52 -6.23 -6.74
C PRO A 604 -17.06 -6.58 -6.99
N ARG A 605 -16.12 -5.84 -6.38
CA ARG A 605 -14.67 -6.15 -6.44
C ARG A 605 -14.09 -6.15 -7.86
N SER A 606 -14.79 -5.51 -8.80
CA SER A 606 -14.37 -5.38 -10.20
C SER A 606 -13.57 -4.10 -10.45
N ARG A 607 -12.87 -4.08 -11.58
CA ARG A 607 -12.00 -2.97 -11.99
C ARG A 607 -12.11 -2.73 -13.49
N ILE A 608 -11.97 -1.47 -13.88
CA ILE A 608 -12.00 -1.02 -15.28
C ILE A 608 -10.81 -0.11 -15.49
N TRP A 609 -10.05 -0.33 -16.56
CA TRP A 609 -8.99 0.58 -16.99
C TRP A 609 -9.49 1.36 -18.20
N CYS A 610 -9.75 2.66 -18.04
CA CYS A 610 -10.15 3.53 -19.15
C CYS A 610 -8.90 4.17 -19.74
N LYS A 611 -8.45 3.66 -20.89
CA LYS A 611 -7.26 4.16 -21.59
C LYS A 611 -7.66 5.24 -22.59
N LYS A 612 -7.10 6.44 -22.43
CA LYS A 612 -7.37 7.56 -23.34
C LYS A 612 -6.72 7.29 -24.70
N LYS A 613 -7.47 7.48 -25.79
CA LYS A 613 -6.95 7.52 -27.16
C LYS A 613 -6.72 8.97 -27.54
N ASN A 614 -5.52 9.24 -28.06
CA ASN A 614 -5.17 10.53 -28.67
C ASN A 614 -5.74 10.66 -30.07
#